data_AF-A0A836ZQ61-F1
#
_entry.id   AF-A0A836ZQ61-F1
#
_cell.length_a   1.000
_cell.length_b   1.000
_cell.length_c   1.000
_cell.angle_alpha   90.00
_cell.angle_beta   90.00
_cell.angle_gamma   90.00
#
_symmetry.space_group_name_H-M   'P 1'
#
loop_
_entity.id
_entity.type
_entity.pdbx_description
1 polymer ?
#
loop_
_entity_poly.entity_id
_entity_poly.type
_entity_poly.pdbx_seq_one_letter_code
_entity_poly.pdbx_strand_id
1 'polypeptide(L)'
;MISKDVMRRLRGVFWSVCSLAGMAIAPAQANEAPRMAPTPVWVVADAVPDNVPGATGLRYELVSDQVDLTGRVPQAYRRLSYTVQRAKSLEEAGQISIDYQPQYQQLELNSLDVWRAGKRIDMRTSAHYAKLRRESGLENGLIDGALTLSITLPDLRVGDRVDYGVTISGSNPVFGKGYYDVFEARYGVPLGERRVRVRYPSRMALQWRISAPGFGRNVRTVDGVTLLNIGASNIAAVQE
;
A
#
# COMPACT_ATOMS: atom_id res chain seq x y z
N MET A 1 -56.31 35.01 52.64
CA MET A 1 -57.52 34.76 51.85
C MET A 1 -57.57 35.82 50.75
N ILE A 2 -57.37 35.42 49.48
CA ILE A 2 -58.06 35.87 48.24
C ILE A 2 -58.60 37.34 48.27
N SER A 3 -58.35 38.29 47.36
CA SER A 3 -57.87 38.32 45.97
C SER A 3 -57.83 39.79 45.47
N LYS A 4 -56.88 40.06 44.56
CA LYS A 4 -56.85 40.94 43.36
C LYS A 4 -57.59 42.29 43.31
N ASP A 5 -56.88 43.34 42.86
CA ASP A 5 -57.13 44.08 41.60
C ASP A 5 -56.04 45.17 41.43
N VAL A 6 -55.05 45.02 40.54
CA VAL A 6 -55.00 45.36 39.10
C VAL A 6 -55.31 46.83 38.80
N MET A 7 -54.25 47.66 38.66
CA MET A 7 -54.21 48.76 37.68
C MET A 7 -52.78 49.21 37.30
N ARG A 8 -52.38 48.87 36.06
CA ARG A 8 -51.75 49.73 35.02
C ARG A 8 -50.39 50.42 35.29
N ARG A 9 -49.37 50.12 34.46
CA ARG A 9 -48.74 51.01 33.42
C ARG A 9 -47.31 50.56 32.98
N LEU A 10 -47.21 50.19 31.70
CA LEU A 10 -46.24 50.58 30.65
C LEU A 10 -44.70 50.45 30.83
N ARG A 11 -44.07 50.13 29.67
CA ARG A 11 -42.62 50.10 29.29
C ARG A 11 -41.96 48.74 29.56
N GLY A 12 -41.57 47.89 28.60
CA GLY A 12 -41.17 48.07 27.21
C GLY A 12 -39.65 47.89 27.11
N VAL A 13 -39.14 46.66 26.87
CA VAL A 13 -37.75 46.40 26.43
C VAL A 13 -37.70 45.11 25.61
N PHE A 14 -36.96 45.20 24.51
CA PHE A 14 -36.63 44.22 23.47
C PHE A 14 -36.38 42.77 23.91
N TRP A 15 -36.99 41.82 23.20
CA TRP A 15 -36.55 40.43 23.15
C TRP A 15 -35.46 40.29 22.07
N SER A 16 -34.20 40.24 22.49
CA SER A 16 -33.10 39.82 21.62
C SER A 16 -33.17 38.31 21.42
N VAL A 17 -33.58 37.88 20.23
CA VAL A 17 -33.48 36.48 19.80
C VAL A 17 -32.02 36.22 19.44
N CYS A 18 -31.29 35.55 20.35
CA CYS A 18 -29.98 34.99 20.05
C CYS A 18 -30.14 33.75 19.16
N SER A 19 -30.03 33.93 17.84
CA SER A 19 -29.87 32.81 16.91
C SER A 19 -28.50 32.17 17.13
N LEU A 20 -28.46 31.08 17.90
CA LEU A 20 -27.31 30.16 17.94
C LEU A 20 -27.23 29.43 16.60
N ALA A 21 -26.41 29.96 15.69
CA ALA A 21 -25.96 29.23 14.52
C ALA A 21 -25.07 28.08 15.00
N GLY A 22 -25.61 26.86 15.03
CA GLY A 22 -24.83 25.66 15.29
C GLY A 22 -23.83 25.45 14.16
N MET A 23 -22.57 25.85 14.35
CA MET A 23 -21.47 25.35 13.54
C MET A 23 -21.33 23.86 13.84
N ALA A 24 -21.87 23.02 12.95
CA ALA A 24 -21.53 21.61 12.94
C ALA A 24 -20.03 21.50 12.63
N ILE A 25 -19.23 21.29 13.68
CA ILE A 25 -17.83 20.91 13.52
C ILE A 25 -17.87 19.46 13.00
N ALA A 26 -17.83 19.30 11.68
CA ALA A 26 -17.59 18.00 11.09
C ALA A 26 -16.22 17.52 11.63
N PRO A 27 -16.11 16.32 12.21
CA PRO A 27 -14.82 15.79 12.60
C PRO A 27 -14.00 15.66 11.32
N ALA A 28 -12.98 16.49 11.17
CA ALA A 28 -11.94 16.28 10.18
C ALA A 28 -11.20 15.02 10.62
N GLN A 29 -11.65 13.87 10.13
CA GLN A 29 -10.87 12.64 10.19
C GLN A 29 -9.57 12.95 9.46
N ALA A 30 -8.47 13.04 10.22
CA ALA A 30 -7.16 13.27 9.63
C ALA A 30 -6.84 12.06 8.74
N ASN A 31 -7.01 12.23 7.43
CA ASN A 31 -6.62 11.22 6.46
C ASN A 31 -5.11 11.32 6.30
N GLU A 32 -4.35 10.40 6.89
CA GLU A 32 -2.88 10.45 6.91
C GLU A 32 -2.28 9.92 5.60
N ALA A 33 -2.81 10.42 4.48
CA ALA A 33 -2.45 9.98 3.16
C ALA A 33 -0.92 10.04 2.96
N PRO A 34 -0.33 9.01 2.34
CA PRO A 34 1.08 9.05 1.98
C PRO A 34 1.32 10.08 0.89
N ARG A 35 2.60 10.35 0.60
CA ARG A 35 2.95 11.10 -0.60
C ARG A 35 2.49 10.31 -1.83
N MET A 36 1.72 10.94 -2.70
CA MET A 36 1.36 10.39 -4.00
C MET A 36 2.37 10.87 -5.04
N ALA A 37 2.88 9.96 -5.88
CA ALA A 37 3.86 10.29 -6.91
C ALA A 37 3.65 9.40 -8.14
N PRO A 38 4.01 9.82 -9.38
CA PRO A 38 3.95 8.91 -10.52
C PRO A 38 4.88 7.70 -10.33
N THR A 39 4.56 6.58 -10.98
CA THR A 39 5.47 5.42 -11.03
C THR A 39 6.82 5.84 -11.62
N PRO A 40 7.96 5.45 -11.01
CA PRO A 40 9.28 5.79 -11.54
C PRO A 40 9.48 5.28 -12.97
N VAL A 41 10.11 6.08 -13.83
CA VAL A 41 10.27 5.78 -15.26
C VAL A 41 11.11 4.53 -15.57
N TRP A 42 11.92 4.07 -14.61
CA TRP A 42 12.76 2.88 -14.76
C TRP A 42 11.99 1.58 -14.54
N VAL A 43 10.78 1.66 -13.98
CA VAL A 43 9.90 0.52 -13.68
C VAL A 43 9.34 -0.05 -14.98
N VAL A 44 9.43 -1.37 -15.13
CA VAL A 44 8.81 -2.10 -16.23
C VAL A 44 7.33 -2.33 -15.91
N ALA A 45 6.43 -1.89 -16.78
CA ALA A 45 5.00 -2.14 -16.63
C ALA A 45 4.66 -3.60 -16.97
N ASP A 46 4.62 -4.45 -15.94
CA ASP A 46 4.24 -5.86 -16.10
C ASP A 46 2.76 -6.01 -16.50
N ALA A 47 2.49 -6.93 -17.42
CA ALA A 47 1.14 -7.37 -17.72
C ALA A 47 0.55 -8.12 -16.53
N VAL A 48 -0.74 -7.91 -16.28
CA VAL A 48 -1.51 -8.66 -15.28
C VAL A 48 -2.18 -9.82 -16.02
N PRO A 49 -1.90 -11.09 -15.68
CA PRO A 49 -2.53 -12.23 -16.33
C PRO A 49 -4.03 -12.28 -16.00
N ASP A 50 -4.86 -12.57 -17.01
CA ASP A 50 -6.31 -12.66 -16.83
C ASP A 50 -6.76 -13.95 -16.12
N ASN A 51 -5.93 -15.00 -16.20
CA ASN A 51 -6.22 -16.32 -15.64
C ASN A 51 -5.08 -16.80 -14.75
N VAL A 52 -5.43 -17.28 -13.54
CA VAL A 52 -4.52 -17.97 -12.62
C VAL A 52 -5.20 -19.26 -12.18
N PRO A 53 -4.62 -20.43 -12.49
CA PRO A 53 -5.18 -21.72 -12.10
C PRO A 53 -5.25 -21.91 -10.58
N GLY A 54 -6.27 -22.64 -10.11
CA GLY A 54 -6.34 -23.15 -8.73
C GLY A 54 -6.80 -22.17 -7.66
N ALA A 55 -7.14 -20.92 -8.01
CA ALA A 55 -7.63 -19.95 -7.04
C ALA A 55 -9.08 -20.23 -6.64
N THR A 56 -9.35 -20.23 -5.33
CA THR A 56 -10.70 -20.42 -4.77
C THR A 56 -11.14 -19.30 -3.82
N GLY A 57 -10.29 -18.32 -3.49
CA GLY A 57 -10.61 -17.28 -2.51
C GLY A 57 -10.02 -15.95 -2.93
N LEU A 58 -8.85 -15.61 -2.39
CA LEU A 58 -8.02 -14.57 -2.95
C LEU A 58 -7.15 -15.17 -4.07
N ARG A 59 -6.97 -14.42 -5.15
CA ARG A 59 -6.13 -14.81 -6.27
C ARG A 59 -5.12 -13.71 -6.51
N TYR A 60 -3.84 -14.01 -6.47
CA TYR A 60 -2.83 -13.04 -6.89
C TYR A 60 -2.58 -13.22 -8.38
N GLU A 61 -2.83 -12.18 -9.17
CA GLU A 61 -2.47 -12.20 -10.58
C GLU A 61 -1.00 -11.82 -10.78
N LEU A 62 -0.51 -10.82 -10.05
CA LEU A 62 0.84 -10.29 -10.22
C LEU A 62 1.44 -9.88 -8.88
N VAL A 63 2.65 -10.35 -8.61
CA VAL A 63 3.55 -9.78 -7.61
C VAL A 63 4.84 -9.38 -8.33
N SER A 64 5.07 -8.07 -8.46
CA SER A 64 6.26 -7.51 -9.11
C SER A 64 7.06 -6.68 -8.12
N ASP A 65 8.28 -7.12 -7.82
CA ASP A 65 9.27 -6.33 -7.09
C ASP A 65 10.34 -5.88 -8.07
N GLN A 66 10.62 -4.59 -8.11
CA GLN A 66 11.64 -4.02 -8.96
C GLN A 66 12.52 -3.09 -8.14
N VAL A 67 13.83 -3.17 -8.33
CA VAL A 67 14.80 -2.44 -7.56
C VAL A 67 15.75 -1.71 -8.50
N ASP A 68 15.94 -0.42 -8.25
CA ASP A 68 16.98 0.38 -8.88
C ASP A 68 18.05 0.76 -7.86
N LEU A 69 19.28 0.28 -8.11
CA LEU A 69 20.49 0.57 -7.35
C LEU A 69 21.45 1.48 -8.13
N THR A 70 21.02 2.03 -9.27
CA THR A 70 21.86 2.89 -10.11
C THR A 70 21.87 4.36 -9.66
N GLY A 71 20.85 4.76 -8.89
CA GLY A 71 20.71 6.10 -8.32
C GLY A 71 21.55 6.35 -7.06
N ARG A 72 21.36 7.53 -6.45
CA ARG A 72 22.05 7.94 -5.22
C ARG A 72 21.61 7.13 -4.00
N VAL A 73 20.35 6.74 -3.95
CA VAL A 73 19.76 5.89 -2.92
C VAL A 73 19.02 4.74 -3.61
N PRO A 74 18.98 3.53 -3.02
CA PRO A 74 18.15 2.45 -3.53
C PRO A 74 16.68 2.88 -3.64
N GLN A 75 16.02 2.47 -4.73
CA GLN A 75 14.57 2.57 -4.87
C GLN A 75 14.00 1.18 -5.10
N ALA A 76 13.05 0.78 -4.27
CA ALA A 76 12.30 -0.46 -4.42
C ALA A 76 10.84 -0.13 -4.77
N TYR A 77 10.39 -0.61 -5.92
CA TYR A 77 9.02 -0.55 -6.37
C TYR A 77 8.35 -1.91 -6.21
N ARG A 78 7.17 -1.94 -5.58
CA ARG A 78 6.32 -3.13 -5.50
C ARG A 78 4.99 -2.85 -6.16
N ARG A 79 4.54 -3.75 -7.03
CA ARG A 79 3.16 -3.82 -7.53
C ARG A 79 2.51 -5.14 -7.16
N LEU A 80 1.30 -5.07 -6.63
CA LEU A 80 0.46 -6.22 -6.36
C LEU A 80 -0.87 -6.07 -7.09
N SER A 81 -1.28 -7.10 -7.83
CA SER A 81 -2.63 -7.24 -8.38
C SER A 81 -3.27 -8.50 -7.85
N TYR A 82 -4.48 -8.38 -7.31
CA TYR A 82 -5.25 -9.51 -6.79
C TYR A 82 -6.76 -9.34 -6.99
N THR A 83 -7.47 -10.46 -7.20
CA THR A 83 -8.93 -10.50 -7.32
C THR A 83 -9.57 -11.16 -6.11
N VAL A 84 -10.68 -10.58 -5.63
CA VAL A 84 -11.51 -11.16 -4.57
C VAL A 84 -12.54 -12.09 -5.18
N GLN A 85 -12.42 -13.41 -4.98
CA GLN A 85 -13.37 -14.38 -5.57
C GLN A 85 -14.48 -14.81 -4.62
N ARG A 86 -14.36 -14.54 -3.30
CA ARG A 86 -15.34 -14.93 -2.30
C ARG A 86 -15.59 -13.83 -1.28
N ALA A 87 -16.84 -13.73 -0.81
CA ALA A 87 -17.25 -12.74 0.18
C ALA A 87 -16.42 -12.81 1.48
N LYS A 88 -16.03 -14.02 1.91
CA LYS A 88 -15.20 -14.23 3.11
C LYS A 88 -13.81 -13.59 3.04
N SER A 89 -13.32 -13.23 1.85
CA SER A 89 -12.01 -12.62 1.64
C SER A 89 -12.08 -11.11 1.45
N LEU A 90 -13.28 -10.51 1.48
CA LEU A 90 -13.45 -9.07 1.23
C LEU A 90 -12.78 -8.19 2.28
N GLU A 91 -12.86 -8.58 3.55
CA GLU A 91 -12.27 -7.81 4.65
C GLU A 91 -10.74 -7.76 4.52
N GLU A 92 -10.11 -8.92 4.40
CA GLU A 92 -8.66 -9.03 4.17
C GLU A 92 -8.22 -8.30 2.89
N ALA A 93 -8.96 -8.52 1.79
CA ALA A 93 -8.64 -7.90 0.50
C ALA A 93 -8.80 -6.37 0.48
N GLY A 94 -9.67 -5.82 1.32
CA GLY A 94 -9.88 -4.39 1.47
C GLY A 94 -8.81 -3.69 2.28
N GLN A 95 -7.96 -4.45 2.98
CA GLN A 95 -6.94 -3.93 3.89
C GLN A 95 -5.54 -4.12 3.32
N ILE A 96 -4.90 -3.02 2.91
CA ILE A 96 -3.51 -3.02 2.43
C ILE A 96 -2.62 -2.48 3.55
N SER A 97 -1.53 -3.19 3.85
CA SER A 97 -0.52 -2.76 4.82
C SER A 97 0.85 -2.70 4.14
N ILE A 98 1.52 -1.55 4.25
CA ILE A 98 2.86 -1.35 3.72
C ILE A 98 3.78 -0.86 4.83
N ASP A 99 4.74 -1.70 5.21
CA ASP A 99 5.71 -1.39 6.24
C ASP A 99 6.91 -0.65 5.66
N TYR A 100 7.41 0.37 6.37
CA TYR A 100 8.61 1.10 6.03
C TYR A 100 9.27 1.71 7.28
N GLN A 101 10.54 2.08 7.13
CA GLN A 101 11.36 2.59 8.21
C GLN A 101 11.57 4.11 8.04
N PRO A 102 10.76 4.96 8.69
CA PRO A 102 10.72 6.41 8.39
C PRO A 102 12.03 7.15 8.68
N GLN A 103 12.93 6.56 9.47
CA GLN A 103 14.23 7.14 9.78
C GLN A 103 15.16 7.23 8.55
N TYR A 104 15.03 6.32 7.59
CA TYR A 104 15.90 6.22 6.43
C TYR A 104 15.18 5.83 5.14
N GLN A 105 13.87 5.62 5.17
CA GLN A 105 13.03 5.32 4.01
C GLN A 105 11.93 6.35 3.83
N GLN A 106 11.62 6.62 2.57
CA GLN A 106 10.46 7.40 2.15
C GLN A 106 9.53 6.51 1.34
N LEU A 107 8.24 6.54 1.67
CA LEU A 107 7.19 5.81 0.97
C LEU A 107 6.39 6.75 0.07
N GLU A 108 6.20 6.33 -1.18
CA GLU A 108 5.33 6.96 -2.16
C GLU A 108 4.28 5.96 -2.66
N LEU A 109 3.01 6.36 -2.67
CA LEU A 109 1.93 5.61 -3.32
C LEU A 109 1.87 6.03 -4.80
N ASN A 110 2.12 5.08 -5.70
CA ASN A 110 2.17 5.35 -7.13
C ASN A 110 0.81 5.15 -7.82
N SER A 111 0.15 4.05 -7.51
CA SER A 111 -1.18 3.71 -8.02
C SER A 111 -1.98 2.98 -6.96
N LEU A 112 -3.31 3.17 -6.98
CA LEU A 112 -4.26 2.43 -6.17
C LEU A 112 -5.57 2.38 -6.94
N ASP A 113 -5.82 1.27 -7.60
CA ASP A 113 -6.90 1.11 -8.56
C ASP A 113 -7.75 -0.12 -8.21
N VAL A 114 -9.06 0.01 -8.38
CA VAL A 114 -9.99 -1.12 -8.42
C VAL A 114 -10.52 -1.25 -9.84
N TRP A 115 -10.46 -2.46 -10.37
CA TRP A 115 -11.07 -2.84 -11.64
C TRP A 115 -12.36 -3.59 -11.37
N ARG A 116 -13.49 -3.00 -11.75
CA ARG A 116 -14.83 -3.56 -11.59
C ARG A 116 -15.49 -3.71 -12.94
N ALA A 117 -15.80 -4.94 -13.33
CA ALA A 117 -16.42 -5.25 -14.64
C ALA A 117 -15.68 -4.57 -15.82
N GLY A 118 -14.34 -4.58 -15.79
CA GLY A 118 -13.50 -3.96 -16.83
C GLY A 118 -13.30 -2.44 -16.70
N LYS A 119 -14.00 -1.76 -15.79
CA LYS A 119 -13.83 -0.33 -15.54
C LYS A 119 -12.80 -0.08 -14.43
N ARG A 120 -11.82 0.78 -14.71
CA ARG A 120 -10.86 1.28 -13.72
C ARG A 120 -11.49 2.36 -12.84
N ILE A 121 -11.29 2.25 -11.54
CA ILE A 121 -11.68 3.22 -10.51
C ILE A 121 -10.41 3.59 -9.74
N ASP A 122 -9.97 4.84 -9.83
CA ASP A 122 -8.87 5.36 -9.01
C ASP A 122 -9.37 5.54 -7.58
N MET A 123 -8.77 4.82 -6.65
CA MET A 123 -9.17 4.79 -5.25
C MET A 123 -8.34 5.75 -4.37
N ARG A 124 -7.36 6.48 -4.94
CA ARG A 124 -6.43 7.31 -4.14
C ARG A 124 -7.12 8.42 -3.34
N THR A 125 -8.25 8.91 -3.80
CA THR A 125 -9.00 9.97 -3.11
C THR A 125 -10.16 9.46 -2.25
N SER A 126 -10.57 8.21 -2.43
CA SER A 126 -11.68 7.58 -1.71
C SER A 126 -11.22 6.64 -0.61
N ALA A 127 -10.00 6.09 -0.70
CA ALA A 127 -9.45 5.22 0.33
C ALA A 127 -9.17 5.98 1.64
N HIS A 128 -9.25 5.23 2.73
CA HIS A 128 -8.87 5.71 4.05
C HIS A 128 -7.41 5.34 4.33
N TYR A 129 -6.62 6.30 4.82
CA TYR A 129 -5.22 6.12 5.15
C TYR A 129 -4.96 6.36 6.63
N ALA A 130 -4.20 5.47 7.25
CA ALA A 130 -3.68 5.64 8.61
C ALA A 130 -2.20 5.24 8.65
N LYS A 131 -1.38 6.01 9.36
CA LYS A 131 0.01 5.64 9.66
C LYS A 131 0.04 5.07 11.07
N LEU A 132 0.20 3.76 11.13
CA LEU A 132 0.25 3.04 12.40
C LEU A 132 1.71 2.89 12.81
N ARG A 133 2.02 3.22 14.05
CA ARG A 133 3.30 2.86 14.66
C ARG A 133 3.15 1.47 15.26
N ARG A 134 3.85 0.50 14.68
CA ARG A 134 3.94 -0.85 15.27
C ARG A 134 5.14 -0.83 16.19
N GLU A 135 4.92 -1.04 17.47
CA GLU A 135 6.01 -1.20 18.44
C GLU A 135 6.23 -2.70 18.65
N SER A 136 6.92 -3.34 17.70
CA SER A 136 7.28 -4.75 17.82
C SER A 136 8.33 -4.91 18.91
N GLY A 137 8.06 -5.72 19.94
CA GLY A 137 9.04 -6.03 20.98
C GLY A 137 9.12 -5.00 22.11
N LEU A 138 8.03 -4.30 22.41
CA LEU A 138 7.94 -3.47 23.63
C LEU A 138 8.20 -4.31 24.89
N GLU A 139 7.71 -5.56 24.90
CA GLU A 139 7.99 -6.51 25.99
C GLU A 139 9.47 -6.86 26.13
N ASN A 140 10.27 -6.65 25.08
CA ASN A 140 11.72 -6.86 25.05
C ASN A 140 12.52 -5.56 25.10
N GLY A 141 11.87 -4.41 25.36
CA GLY A 141 12.51 -3.09 25.43
C GLY A 141 13.02 -2.56 24.09
N LEU A 142 12.57 -3.13 22.97
CA LEU A 142 12.95 -2.72 21.63
C LEU A 142 11.86 -1.80 21.05
N ILE A 143 12.27 -0.61 20.61
CA ILE A 143 11.45 0.29 19.81
C ILE A 143 12.10 0.33 18.44
N ASP A 144 11.59 -0.45 17.49
CA ASP A 144 12.15 -0.53 16.12
C ASP A 144 11.80 0.70 15.26
N GLY A 145 10.77 1.47 15.68
CA GLY A 145 10.36 2.70 15.02
C GLY A 145 9.72 2.51 13.65
N ALA A 146 9.31 1.28 13.29
CA ALA A 146 8.67 0.99 12.02
C ALA A 146 7.28 1.65 11.93
N LEU A 147 6.94 2.14 10.74
CA LEU A 147 5.60 2.61 10.43
C LEU A 147 4.95 1.69 9.41
N THR A 148 3.67 1.41 9.63
CA THR A 148 2.79 0.76 8.67
C THR A 148 1.87 1.81 8.07
N LEU A 149 1.96 2.01 6.75
CA LEU A 149 0.87 2.65 6.03
C LEU A 149 -0.26 1.63 5.89
N SER A 150 -1.39 1.92 6.53
CA SER A 150 -2.63 1.16 6.45
C SER A 150 -3.57 1.86 5.47
N ILE A 151 -4.05 1.13 4.47
CA ILE A 151 -5.01 1.60 3.47
C ILE A 151 -6.24 0.72 3.53
N THR A 152 -7.41 1.35 3.71
CA THR A 152 -8.70 0.66 3.67
C THR A 152 -9.47 1.10 2.43
N LEU A 153 -9.80 0.13 1.57
CA LEU A 153 -10.57 0.34 0.34
C LEU A 153 -12.08 0.27 0.64
N PRO A 154 -12.84 1.36 0.48
CA PRO A 154 -14.29 1.32 0.66
C PRO A 154 -14.99 0.63 -0.51
N ASP A 155 -16.17 0.06 -0.24
CA ASP A 155 -17.04 -0.58 -1.25
C ASP A 155 -16.32 -1.64 -2.11
N LEU A 156 -15.39 -2.43 -1.55
CA LEU A 156 -14.83 -3.57 -2.28
C LEU A 156 -15.89 -4.67 -2.45
N ARG A 157 -15.96 -5.29 -3.64
CA ARG A 157 -16.96 -6.31 -3.99
C ARG A 157 -16.32 -7.58 -4.53
N VAL A 158 -17.05 -8.69 -4.43
CA VAL A 158 -16.64 -9.94 -5.07
C VAL A 158 -16.54 -9.73 -6.58
N GLY A 159 -15.43 -10.17 -7.17
CA GLY A 159 -15.09 -9.98 -8.57
C GLY A 159 -14.27 -8.72 -8.85
N ASP A 160 -14.10 -7.82 -7.87
CA ASP A 160 -13.17 -6.70 -8.02
C ASP A 160 -11.72 -7.19 -8.02
N ARG A 161 -10.93 -6.58 -8.90
CA ARG A 161 -9.46 -6.71 -8.89
C ARG A 161 -8.84 -5.44 -8.35
N VAL A 162 -8.10 -5.56 -7.26
CA VAL A 162 -7.28 -4.49 -6.70
C VAL A 162 -5.91 -4.52 -7.36
N ASP A 163 -5.40 -3.35 -7.77
CA ASP A 163 -4.07 -3.17 -8.33
C ASP A 163 -3.43 -1.94 -7.70
N TYR A 164 -2.30 -2.11 -7.02
CA TYR A 164 -1.59 -0.99 -6.41
C TYR A 164 -0.09 -1.09 -6.62
N GLY A 165 0.56 0.07 -6.65
CA GLY A 165 1.99 0.23 -6.83
C GLY A 165 2.55 1.22 -5.80
N VAL A 166 3.66 0.86 -5.16
CA VAL A 166 4.34 1.68 -4.16
C VAL A 166 5.83 1.72 -4.40
N THR A 167 6.46 2.86 -4.11
CA THR A 167 7.91 3.04 -4.16
C THR A 167 8.42 3.37 -2.77
N ILE A 168 9.40 2.60 -2.32
CA ILE A 168 10.18 2.88 -1.11
C ILE A 168 11.58 3.31 -1.55
N SER A 169 11.99 4.52 -1.18
CA SER A 169 13.33 5.04 -1.46
C SER A 169 14.14 5.12 -0.17
N GLY A 170 15.39 4.66 -0.20
CA GLY A 170 16.30 4.65 0.94
C GLY A 170 16.56 3.25 1.50
N SER A 171 17.58 3.15 2.34
CA SER A 171 18.09 1.89 2.88
C SER A 171 18.69 2.10 4.26
N ASN A 172 18.75 1.04 5.07
CA ASN A 172 19.34 1.12 6.40
C ASN A 172 20.84 1.50 6.31
N PRO A 173 21.27 2.61 6.94
CA PRO A 173 22.64 3.10 6.84
C PRO A 173 23.69 2.17 7.47
N VAL A 174 23.31 1.21 8.31
CA VAL A 174 24.22 0.21 8.91
C VAL A 174 24.98 -0.59 7.85
N PHE A 175 24.37 -0.81 6.68
CA PHE A 175 25.01 -1.53 5.57
C PHE A 175 25.95 -0.65 4.74
N GLY A 176 26.08 0.64 5.05
CA GLY A 176 26.92 1.58 4.31
C GLY A 176 26.54 1.64 2.83
N LYS A 177 27.45 1.19 1.95
CA LYS A 177 27.23 1.09 0.49
C LYS A 177 26.70 -0.28 0.05
N GLY A 178 26.55 -1.22 0.97
CA GLY A 178 26.02 -2.54 0.69
C GLY A 178 24.52 -2.50 0.44
N TYR A 179 24.03 -3.47 -0.31
CA TYR A 179 22.60 -3.72 -0.51
C TYR A 179 22.32 -5.18 -0.21
N TYR A 180 21.21 -5.43 0.47
CA TYR A 180 20.71 -6.74 0.82
C TYR A 180 19.19 -6.72 0.78
N ASP A 181 18.60 -7.77 0.24
CA ASP A 181 17.14 -7.93 0.20
C ASP A 181 16.77 -9.40 0.08
N VAL A 182 15.53 -9.71 0.45
CA VAL A 182 14.93 -11.03 0.33
C VAL A 182 13.51 -10.87 -0.19
N PHE A 183 13.20 -11.67 -1.19
CA PHE A 183 11.91 -11.66 -1.85
C PHE A 183 11.20 -12.98 -1.63
N GLU A 184 9.96 -12.92 -1.15
CA GLU A 184 9.09 -14.09 -1.08
C GLU A 184 8.87 -14.65 -2.48
N ALA A 185 9.15 -15.94 -2.65
CA ALA A 185 8.99 -16.62 -3.92
C ALA A 185 7.57 -17.15 -4.12
N ARG A 186 6.89 -17.53 -3.03
CA ARG A 186 5.57 -18.15 -3.05
C ARG A 186 4.72 -17.60 -1.92
N TYR A 187 3.41 -17.73 -2.06
CA TYR A 187 2.40 -17.18 -1.16
C TYR A 187 1.41 -18.26 -0.74
N GLY A 188 0.63 -18.00 0.31
CA GLY A 188 -0.48 -18.87 0.75
C GLY A 188 -1.65 -18.96 -0.25
N VAL A 189 -1.56 -18.23 -1.37
CA VAL A 189 -2.57 -18.20 -2.44
C VAL A 189 -1.91 -18.47 -3.80
N PRO A 190 -2.66 -19.02 -4.78
CA PRO A 190 -2.13 -19.18 -6.13
C PRO A 190 -1.75 -17.83 -6.74
N LEU A 191 -0.62 -17.82 -7.46
CA LEU A 191 -0.02 -16.64 -8.05
C LEU A 191 0.19 -16.82 -9.56
N GLY A 192 -0.36 -15.90 -10.35
CA GLY A 192 -0.23 -15.88 -11.80
C GLY A 192 1.21 -15.60 -12.25
N GLU A 193 1.74 -14.44 -11.86
CA GLU A 193 3.06 -13.97 -12.26
C GLU A 193 3.87 -13.48 -11.06
N ARG A 194 5.05 -14.06 -10.85
CA ARG A 194 6.04 -13.55 -9.91
C ARG A 194 7.22 -12.97 -10.65
N ARG A 195 7.50 -11.68 -10.44
CA ARG A 195 8.61 -10.96 -11.08
C ARG A 195 9.48 -10.26 -10.04
N VAL A 196 10.79 -10.50 -10.11
CA VAL A 196 11.81 -9.75 -9.38
C VAL A 196 12.79 -9.18 -10.40
N ARG A 197 12.98 -7.86 -10.39
CA ARG A 197 13.96 -7.18 -11.26
C ARG A 197 14.91 -6.34 -10.42
N VAL A 198 16.21 -6.48 -10.64
CA VAL A 198 17.22 -5.65 -9.97
C VAL A 198 18.12 -5.02 -11.02
N ARG A 199 18.17 -3.70 -11.02
CA ARG A 199 19.05 -2.89 -11.86
C ARG A 199 20.18 -2.34 -10.99
N TYR A 200 21.43 -2.60 -11.37
CA TYR A 200 22.58 -2.19 -10.57
C TYR A 200 23.79 -1.85 -11.46
N PRO A 201 24.70 -0.96 -11.00
CA PRO A 201 25.93 -0.68 -11.74
C PRO A 201 26.73 -1.97 -11.99
N SER A 202 27.24 -2.18 -13.19
CA SER A 202 27.98 -3.40 -13.56
C SER A 202 29.24 -3.63 -12.71
N ARG A 203 29.80 -2.55 -12.14
CA ARG A 203 30.93 -2.58 -11.20
C ARG A 203 30.57 -3.03 -9.78
N MET A 204 29.29 -3.16 -9.45
CA MET A 204 28.83 -3.61 -8.14
C MET A 204 28.87 -5.13 -8.07
N ALA A 205 29.63 -5.67 -7.11
CA ALA A 205 29.71 -7.11 -6.85
C ALA A 205 28.44 -7.58 -6.11
N LEU A 206 27.35 -7.75 -6.85
CA LEU A 206 26.08 -8.25 -6.31
C LEU A 206 26.00 -9.77 -6.44
N GLN A 207 25.87 -10.46 -5.30
CA GLN A 207 25.59 -11.89 -5.24
C GLN A 207 24.10 -12.12 -5.08
N TRP A 208 23.56 -13.15 -5.73
CA TRP A 208 22.16 -13.52 -5.65
C TRP A 208 21.99 -15.03 -5.75
N ARG A 209 20.91 -15.54 -5.18
CA ARG A 209 20.53 -16.94 -5.26
C ARG A 209 19.01 -17.08 -5.32
N ILE A 210 18.55 -18.16 -5.93
CA ILE A 210 17.14 -18.53 -5.95
C ILE A 210 17.01 -19.78 -5.09
N SER A 211 16.25 -19.67 -4.00
CA SER A 211 16.03 -20.80 -3.08
C SER A 211 14.81 -21.65 -3.47
N ALA A 212 13.88 -21.10 -4.27
CA ALA A 212 12.65 -21.77 -4.65
C ALA A 212 12.75 -22.41 -6.05
N PRO A 213 12.26 -23.65 -6.24
CA PRO A 213 12.24 -24.28 -7.55
C PRO A 213 11.19 -23.65 -8.48
N GLY A 214 11.40 -23.77 -9.80
CA GLY A 214 10.48 -23.30 -10.83
C GLY A 214 10.71 -21.86 -11.31
N PHE A 215 11.74 -21.19 -10.81
CA PHE A 215 12.09 -19.81 -11.18
C PHE A 215 13.16 -19.76 -12.26
N GLY A 216 12.83 -19.10 -13.37
CA GLY A 216 13.77 -18.73 -14.41
C GLY A 216 14.56 -17.48 -14.03
N ARG A 217 15.71 -17.29 -14.68
CA ARG A 217 16.55 -16.11 -14.50
C ARG A 217 17.14 -15.64 -15.83
N ASN A 218 17.31 -14.33 -15.96
CA ASN A 218 18.03 -13.70 -17.06
C ASN A 218 18.88 -12.55 -16.50
N VAL A 219 20.17 -12.53 -16.86
CA VAL A 219 21.07 -11.44 -16.50
C VAL A 219 21.59 -10.84 -17.78
N ARG A 220 21.50 -9.51 -17.90
CA ARG A 220 22.03 -8.78 -19.05
C ARG A 220 22.69 -7.50 -18.58
N THR A 221 23.83 -7.16 -19.18
CA THR A 221 24.52 -5.89 -18.95
C THR A 221 24.47 -5.05 -20.22
N VAL A 222 24.05 -3.79 -20.09
CA VAL A 222 24.00 -2.80 -21.17
C VAL A 222 24.40 -1.44 -20.57
N ASP A 223 25.29 -0.71 -21.26
CA ASP A 223 25.72 0.65 -20.88
C ASP A 223 26.16 0.80 -19.40
N GLY A 224 26.91 -0.18 -18.90
CA GLY A 224 27.41 -0.17 -17.52
C GLY A 224 26.34 -0.44 -16.44
N VAL A 225 25.13 -0.84 -16.83
CA VAL A 225 24.07 -1.28 -15.92
C VAL A 225 23.78 -2.76 -16.16
N THR A 226 23.79 -3.55 -15.09
CA THR A 226 23.33 -4.94 -15.10
C THR A 226 21.88 -5.01 -14.65
N LEU A 227 21.07 -5.72 -15.42
CA LEU A 227 19.68 -6.07 -15.10
C LEU A 227 19.63 -7.57 -14.80
N LEU A 228 19.27 -7.91 -13.57
CA LEU A 228 18.87 -9.24 -13.12
C LEU A 228 17.35 -9.34 -13.16
N ASN A 229 16.82 -10.29 -13.93
CA ASN A 229 15.42 -10.65 -13.94
C ASN A 229 15.25 -12.07 -13.41
N ILE A 230 14.38 -12.25 -12.43
CA ILE A 230 13.98 -13.55 -11.89
C ILE A 230 12.45 -13.63 -11.97
N GLY A 231 11.90 -14.78 -12.36
CA GLY A 231 10.46 -14.93 -12.37
C GLY A 231 9.95 -16.33 -12.65
N ALA A 232 8.68 -16.51 -12.36
CA ALA A 232 7.92 -17.74 -12.59
C ALA A 232 6.45 -17.39 -12.82
N SER A 233 5.74 -18.31 -13.47
CA SER A 233 4.31 -18.19 -13.78
C SER A 233 3.54 -19.39 -13.21
N ASN A 234 2.24 -19.22 -12.97
CA ASN A 234 1.32 -20.27 -12.50
C ASN A 234 1.83 -20.99 -11.23
N ILE A 235 2.18 -20.22 -10.22
CA ILE A 235 2.75 -20.70 -8.97
C ILE A 235 1.62 -21.15 -8.05
N ALA A 236 1.67 -22.42 -7.62
CA ALA A 236 0.71 -22.97 -6.66
C ALA A 236 0.87 -22.32 -5.28
N ALA A 237 -0.23 -22.27 -4.53
CA ALA A 237 -0.22 -21.89 -3.12
C ALA A 237 0.69 -22.82 -2.30
N VAL A 238 1.38 -22.26 -1.32
CA VAL A 238 2.08 -23.03 -0.29
C VAL A 238 1.09 -23.30 0.84
N GLN A 239 0.89 -24.57 1.19
CA GLN A 239 0.20 -24.93 2.43
C GLN A 239 1.24 -24.89 3.55
N GLU A 240 0.93 -24.18 4.64
CA GLU A 240 1.65 -24.30 5.91
C GLU A 240 1.43 -25.67 6.55
#